data_AF-A0A1M7E2P5-F1
#
_entry.id   AF-A0A1M7E2P5-F1
#
_cell.length_a   1.000
_cell.length_b   1.000
_cell.length_c   1.000
_cell.angle_alpha   90.00
_cell.angle_beta   90.00
_cell.angle_gamma   90.00
#
_symmetry.space_group_name_H-M   'P 1'
#
loop_
_entity.id
_entity.type
_entity.pdbx_description
1 polymer ?
#
loop_
_entity_poly.entity_id
_entity_poly.type
_entity_poly.pdbx_seq_one_letter_code
_entity_poly.pdbx_strand_id
1 'polypeptide(L)'
;MTIFIIVNQEFNISSHVGIPVNGVIGYHLFKDHPISIDYMTKKITIYNDQNLFQKKVRKYKELPITIENSKPYIYADIEMTNQKKNSKLLIDLGNSDPIWLFPTLIKDFVYNRPNIEDFLGRGFNGDIYGKRSRIHNFYLGDFRFEKPLTAMPDEFSIQHVHLVEDRKGSIGGEIMRRFTVAFDYHNQKLYLRKNRNFNDPFHFNMSGLDFKQEGLQWQEDLVKIETTKANSSFNGFTASGEGFQYKFALKPLFSISGVRKDSPADKAGLKKEDQVLTINGNKTSEMTLEKINELMKSYEGRTINIGIQRKTVKLTLSFELEDPIPYQE
;
A
#
# COMPACT_ATOMS: atom_id res chain seq x y z
N MET A 1 -2.04 24.64 -14.84
CA MET A 1 -1.90 23.23 -14.45
C MET A 1 -0.83 22.62 -15.34
N THR A 2 0.25 22.09 -14.75
CA THR A 2 1.31 21.42 -15.51
C THR A 2 1.03 19.92 -15.49
N ILE A 3 0.93 19.29 -16.66
CA ILE A 3 0.76 17.85 -16.81
C ILE A 3 2.09 17.28 -17.28
N PHE A 4 2.59 16.26 -16.58
CA PHE A 4 3.74 15.48 -17.00
C PHE A 4 3.23 14.15 -17.56
N ILE A 5 3.72 13.76 -18.73
CA ILE A 5 3.37 12.48 -19.36
C ILE A 5 4.55 11.53 -19.18
N ILE A 6 4.29 10.38 -18.54
CA ILE A 6 5.28 9.32 -18.40
C ILE A 6 5.08 8.38 -19.60
N VAL A 7 6.04 8.40 -20.52
CA VAL A 7 5.99 7.60 -21.75
C VAL A 7 6.62 6.21 -21.61
N ASN A 8 7.36 5.97 -20.51
CA ASN A 8 7.99 4.68 -20.27
C ASN A 8 6.95 3.62 -19.88
N GLN A 9 6.74 2.63 -20.75
CA GLN A 9 5.79 1.53 -20.54
C GLN A 9 6.20 0.56 -19.42
N GLU A 10 7.49 0.50 -19.07
CA GLU A 10 7.97 -0.30 -17.94
C GLU A 10 7.49 0.27 -16.59
N PHE A 11 7.12 1.55 -16.58
CA PHE A 11 6.52 2.22 -15.44
C PHE A 11 4.99 2.03 -15.43
N ASN A 12 4.54 0.79 -15.30
CA ASN A 12 3.13 0.47 -15.13
C ASN A 12 2.79 0.29 -13.64
N ILE A 13 2.30 1.35 -12.99
CA ILE A 13 1.84 1.28 -11.58
C ILE A 13 0.59 0.39 -11.44
N SER A 14 -0.26 0.37 -12.47
CA SER A 14 -1.57 -0.30 -12.40
C SER A 14 -1.45 -1.80 -12.09
N SER A 15 -0.41 -2.46 -12.61
CA SER A 15 -0.17 -3.89 -12.35
C SER A 15 0.15 -4.19 -10.88
N HIS A 16 0.84 -3.28 -10.21
CA HIS A 16 1.24 -3.45 -8.80
C HIS A 16 0.17 -2.99 -7.80
N VAL A 17 -0.75 -2.11 -8.23
CA VAL A 17 -1.89 -1.69 -7.39
C VAL A 17 -3.12 -2.58 -7.63
N GLY A 18 -3.24 -3.17 -8.82
CA GLY A 18 -4.36 -4.03 -9.20
C GLY A 18 -5.63 -3.27 -9.61
N ILE A 19 -5.48 -1.99 -9.93
CA ILE A 19 -6.53 -1.13 -10.50
C ILE A 19 -5.92 -0.22 -11.58
N PRO A 20 -6.71 0.27 -12.55
CA PRO A 20 -6.23 1.27 -13.49
C PRO A 20 -5.77 2.55 -12.78
N VAL A 21 -4.53 2.96 -13.03
CA VAL A 21 -3.95 4.22 -12.53
C VAL A 21 -3.66 5.13 -13.72
N ASN A 22 -4.36 6.26 -13.81
CA ASN A 22 -4.22 7.21 -14.92
C ASN A 22 -3.22 8.35 -14.63
N GLY A 23 -2.81 8.52 -13.39
CA GLY A 23 -1.86 9.56 -13.01
C GLY A 23 -1.75 9.71 -11.50
N VAL A 24 -0.81 10.56 -11.10
CA VAL A 24 -0.57 10.92 -9.70
C VAL A 24 -0.86 12.41 -9.54
N ILE A 25 -1.63 12.76 -8.51
CA ILE A 25 -1.93 14.15 -8.16
C ILE A 25 -1.00 14.56 -7.01
N GLY A 26 -0.28 15.66 -7.20
CA GLY A 26 0.72 16.14 -6.26
C GLY A 26 0.47 17.57 -5.77
N TYR A 27 1.55 18.20 -5.33
CA TYR A 27 1.61 19.52 -4.69
C TYR A 27 0.70 20.60 -5.29
N HIS A 28 0.63 20.69 -6.63
CA HIS A 28 -0.11 21.75 -7.30
C HIS A 28 -1.61 21.78 -6.97
N LEU A 29 -2.22 20.66 -6.58
CA LEU A 29 -3.60 20.68 -6.12
C LEU A 29 -3.71 21.21 -4.67
N PHE A 30 -2.79 20.79 -3.80
CA PHE A 30 -2.82 21.10 -2.37
C PHE A 30 -2.41 22.54 -2.07
N LYS A 31 -1.55 23.15 -2.89
CA LYS A 31 -1.11 24.54 -2.69
C LYS A 31 -2.23 25.57 -2.90
N ASP A 32 -3.21 25.23 -3.75
CA ASP A 32 -4.27 26.15 -4.19
C ASP A 32 -5.56 25.97 -3.38
N HIS A 33 -5.76 24.81 -2.73
CA HIS A 33 -6.98 24.48 -2.02
C HIS A 33 -6.72 23.65 -0.75
N PRO A 34 -7.46 23.90 0.35
CA PRO A 34 -7.55 22.93 1.42
C PRO A 34 -8.23 21.64 0.94
N ILE A 35 -7.69 20.49 1.36
CA ILE A 35 -8.15 19.17 0.90
C ILE A 35 -8.39 18.27 2.09
N SER A 36 -9.55 17.61 2.14
CA SER A 36 -9.82 16.54 3.09
C SER A 36 -9.89 15.18 2.40
N ILE A 37 -9.25 14.18 3.00
CA ILE A 37 -9.21 12.79 2.53
C ILE A 37 -9.87 11.92 3.60
N ASP A 38 -10.96 11.27 3.21
CA ASP A 38 -11.66 10.28 4.03
C ASP A 38 -11.45 8.89 3.43
N TYR A 39 -10.49 8.15 4.01
CA TYR A 39 -10.16 6.79 3.60
C TYR A 39 -11.32 5.81 3.81
N MET A 40 -12.20 6.07 4.78
CA MET A 40 -13.32 5.18 5.06
C MET A 40 -14.35 5.17 3.95
N THR A 41 -14.65 6.36 3.44
CA THR A 41 -15.64 6.58 2.38
C THR A 41 -14.99 6.67 1.00
N LYS A 42 -13.67 6.45 0.91
CA LYS A 42 -12.86 6.60 -0.31
C LYS A 42 -13.11 7.94 -1.02
N LYS A 43 -13.23 9.03 -0.24
CA LYS A 43 -13.62 10.36 -0.74
C LYS A 43 -12.53 11.40 -0.51
N ILE A 44 -12.19 12.13 -1.56
CA ILE A 44 -11.40 13.36 -1.50
C ILE A 44 -12.36 14.54 -1.67
N THR A 45 -12.25 15.56 -0.81
CA THR A 45 -13.04 16.79 -0.87
C THR A 45 -12.11 17.98 -0.99
N ILE A 46 -12.29 18.78 -2.03
CA ILE A 46 -11.53 20.00 -2.30
C ILE A 46 -12.39 21.19 -1.86
N TYR A 47 -11.85 22.09 -1.07
CA TYR A 47 -12.57 23.23 -0.53
C TYR A 47 -12.19 24.52 -1.26
N ASN A 48 -13.19 25.26 -1.73
CA ASN A 48 -13.04 26.63 -2.24
C ASN A 48 -13.51 27.67 -1.21
N ASP A 49 -14.35 27.27 -0.25
CA ASP A 49 -14.85 28.12 0.83
C ASP A 49 -14.11 27.79 2.14
N GLN A 50 -13.32 28.74 2.60
CA GLN A 50 -12.54 28.61 3.84
C GLN A 50 -13.45 28.45 5.06
N ASN A 51 -14.63 29.06 5.11
CA ASN A 51 -15.55 28.90 6.24
C ASN A 51 -16.10 27.47 6.33
N LEU A 52 -16.40 26.84 5.19
CA LEU A 52 -16.80 25.43 5.15
C LEU A 52 -15.66 24.52 5.59
N PHE A 53 -14.43 24.82 5.15
CA PHE A 53 -13.25 24.07 5.59
C PHE A 53 -13.05 24.17 7.10
N GLN A 54 -13.07 25.38 7.67
CA GLN A 54 -12.92 25.59 9.12
C GLN A 54 -14.01 24.87 9.93
N LYS A 55 -15.26 24.88 9.45
CA LYS A 55 -16.36 24.10 10.06
C LYS A 55 -16.06 22.59 10.05
N LYS A 56 -15.48 22.07 8.96
CA LYS A 56 -15.10 20.64 8.83
C LYS A 56 -14.03 20.26 9.84
N VAL A 57 -12.98 21.07 9.97
CA VAL A 57 -11.80 20.73 10.78
C VAL A 57 -11.90 21.13 12.24
N ARG A 58 -12.96 21.83 12.66
CA ARG A 58 -13.18 22.28 14.06
C ARG A 58 -12.97 21.21 15.15
N LYS A 59 -13.23 19.93 14.84
CA LYS A 59 -13.08 18.79 15.79
C LYS A 59 -11.81 17.96 15.56
N TYR A 60 -10.91 18.42 14.71
CA TYR A 60 -9.70 17.71 14.32
C TYR A 60 -8.55 18.20 15.21
N LYS A 61 -7.58 17.34 15.49
CA LYS A 61 -6.32 17.77 16.08
C LYS A 61 -5.53 18.51 14.99
N GLU A 62 -5.20 19.77 15.25
CA GLU A 62 -4.32 20.56 14.40
C GLU A 62 -2.85 20.26 14.74
N LEU A 63 -2.03 20.07 13.71
CA LEU A 63 -0.59 19.89 13.79
C LEU A 63 0.10 20.83 12.78
N PRO A 64 1.19 21.52 13.17
CA PRO A 64 1.96 22.32 12.24
C PRO A 64 2.72 21.41 11.26
N ILE A 65 2.79 21.84 10.00
CA ILE A 65 3.65 21.25 8.98
C ILE A 65 4.53 22.35 8.37
N THR A 66 5.53 21.98 7.59
CA THR A 66 6.25 22.91 6.70
C THR A 66 6.10 22.46 5.27
N ILE A 67 6.15 23.40 4.32
CA ILE A 67 6.17 23.11 2.89
C ILE A 67 7.53 23.52 2.35
N GLU A 68 8.36 22.54 1.99
CA GLU A 68 9.73 22.77 1.50
C GLU A 68 9.93 22.03 0.18
N ASN A 69 10.45 22.71 -0.84
CA ASN A 69 10.63 22.14 -2.18
C ASN A 69 9.35 21.43 -2.69
N SER A 70 8.19 22.08 -2.51
CA SER A 70 6.87 21.57 -2.91
C SER A 70 6.44 20.27 -2.20
N LYS A 71 6.95 20.00 -1.00
CA LYS A 71 6.65 18.78 -0.23
C LYS A 71 6.28 19.11 1.22
N PRO A 72 5.30 18.42 1.82
CA PRO A 72 4.89 18.63 3.21
C PRO A 72 5.76 17.85 4.19
N TYR A 73 6.27 18.51 5.22
CA TYR A 73 7.03 17.89 6.30
C TYR A 73 6.37 18.13 7.66
N ILE A 74 6.57 17.20 8.58
CA ILE A 74 6.11 17.30 9.96
C ILE A 74 7.19 16.77 10.90
N TYR A 75 7.27 17.37 12.08
CA TYR A 75 8.04 16.81 13.18
C TYR A 75 7.19 15.82 13.97
N ALA A 76 7.74 14.63 14.19
CA ALA A 76 7.11 13.54 14.92
C ALA A 76 8.17 12.81 15.75
N ASP A 77 7.76 12.21 16.87
CA ASP A 77 8.70 11.46 17.71
C ASP A 77 8.73 9.99 17.31
N ILE A 78 9.94 9.47 17.20
CA ILE A 78 10.21 8.07 16.87
C ILE A 78 10.92 7.45 18.07
N GLU A 79 10.40 6.34 18.55
CA GLU A 79 10.97 5.57 19.64
C GLU A 79 11.37 4.20 19.09
N MET A 80 12.66 4.05 18.78
CA MET A 80 13.20 2.78 18.27
C MET A 80 13.09 1.69 19.35
N THR A 81 13.61 1.97 20.54
CA THR A 81 13.56 1.09 21.72
C THR A 81 12.92 1.85 22.90
N ASN A 82 13.71 2.63 23.64
CA ASN A 82 13.26 3.29 24.89
C ASN A 82 13.44 4.82 24.88
N GLN A 83 14.02 5.36 23.80
CA GLN A 83 14.30 6.78 23.68
C GLN A 83 13.51 7.38 22.52
N LYS A 84 12.70 8.39 22.84
CA LYS A 84 12.02 9.22 21.85
C LYS A 84 13.01 10.19 21.20
N LYS A 85 13.02 10.23 19.87
CA LYS A 85 13.79 11.18 19.08
C LYS A 85 12.85 11.96 18.16
N ASN A 86 12.85 13.28 18.31
CA ASN A 86 12.09 14.16 17.43
C ASN A 86 12.73 14.19 16.04
N SER A 87 11.95 13.92 15.01
CA SER A 87 12.45 13.71 13.65
C SER A 87 11.57 14.44 12.63
N LYS A 88 12.21 15.13 11.68
CA LYS A 88 11.54 15.70 10.51
C LYS A 88 11.25 14.62 9.48
N LEU A 89 9.97 14.44 9.14
CA LEU A 89 9.50 13.41 8.23
C LEU A 89 8.67 14.01 7.11
N LEU A 90 8.83 13.48 5.89
CA LEU A 90 7.92 13.78 4.77
C LEU A 90 6.56 13.13 5.04
N ILE A 91 5.46 13.85 4.81
CA ILE A 91 4.13 13.23 4.75
C ILE A 91 3.94 12.71 3.32
N ASP A 92 4.00 11.39 3.14
CA ASP A 92 4.02 10.74 1.84
C ASP A 92 2.79 9.85 1.64
N LEU A 93 1.75 10.42 1.02
CA LEU A 93 0.53 9.66 0.72
C LEU A 93 0.71 8.56 -0.34
N GLY A 94 1.82 8.59 -1.09
CA GLY A 94 2.16 7.59 -2.09
C GLY A 94 2.95 6.40 -1.53
N ASN A 95 3.52 6.56 -0.33
CA ASN A 95 4.18 5.48 0.39
C ASN A 95 3.13 4.58 1.06
N SER A 96 3.13 3.27 0.78
CA SER A 96 2.20 2.33 1.39
C SER A 96 2.62 1.89 2.80
N ASP A 97 3.89 2.03 3.18
CA ASP A 97 4.36 1.64 4.50
C ASP A 97 3.94 2.65 5.58
N PRO A 98 3.91 2.26 6.87
CA PRO A 98 3.61 3.20 7.93
C PRO A 98 4.68 4.29 8.04
N ILE A 99 5.95 3.87 8.05
CA ILE A 99 7.11 4.72 8.29
C ILE A 99 8.26 4.23 7.43
N TRP A 100 8.93 5.15 6.76
CA TRP A 100 10.28 4.95 6.24
C TRP A 100 11.27 5.72 7.10
N LEU A 101 12.38 5.08 7.46
CA LEU A 101 13.53 5.74 8.06
C LEU A 101 14.75 5.61 7.15
N PHE A 102 15.61 6.62 7.14
CA PHE A 102 16.84 6.62 6.36
C PHE A 102 18.03 6.43 7.30
N PRO A 103 18.55 5.19 7.47
CA PRO A 103 19.59 4.87 8.43
C PRO A 103 20.84 5.74 8.28
N THR A 104 21.27 5.98 7.04
CA THR A 104 22.47 6.78 6.71
C THR A 104 22.39 8.24 7.14
N LEU A 105 21.17 8.75 7.40
CA LEU A 105 20.94 10.13 7.81
C LEU A 105 20.71 10.28 9.32
N ILE A 106 20.70 9.17 10.05
CA ILE A 106 20.50 9.15 11.50
C ILE A 106 21.82 8.76 12.15
N LYS A 107 22.39 9.70 12.92
CA LYS A 107 23.63 9.46 13.65
C LYS A 107 23.47 8.28 14.60
N ASP A 108 24.46 7.39 14.61
CA ASP A 108 24.52 6.19 15.47
C ASP A 108 23.28 5.29 15.32
N PHE A 109 22.74 5.18 14.09
CA PHE A 109 21.57 4.36 13.83
C PHE A 109 21.87 2.88 14.06
N VAL A 110 21.05 2.24 14.89
CA VAL A 110 21.09 0.80 15.14
C VAL A 110 19.77 0.21 14.68
N TYR A 111 19.85 -0.81 13.83
CA TYR A 111 18.68 -1.56 13.41
C TYR A 111 18.11 -2.33 14.60
N ASN A 112 16.81 -2.18 14.84
CA ASN A 112 16.09 -3.07 15.73
C ASN A 112 16.15 -4.50 15.21
N ARG A 113 16.19 -5.47 16.12
CA ARG A 113 16.10 -6.90 15.80
C ARG A 113 14.81 -7.49 16.37
N PRO A 114 14.20 -8.48 15.70
CA PRO A 114 14.57 -9.01 14.38
C PRO A 114 14.35 -7.99 13.24
N ASN A 115 15.18 -8.11 12.20
CA ASN A 115 15.00 -7.40 10.93
C ASN A 115 15.29 -8.35 9.77
N ILE A 116 14.70 -8.06 8.62
CA ILE A 116 14.91 -8.81 7.39
C ILE A 116 15.34 -7.89 6.26
N GLU A 117 16.13 -8.43 5.33
CA GLU A 117 16.29 -7.84 4.00
C GLU A 117 15.00 -8.09 3.20
N ASP A 118 14.50 -7.07 2.52
CA ASP A 118 13.24 -7.15 1.80
C ASP A 118 13.21 -6.23 0.58
N PHE A 119 12.31 -6.54 -0.34
CA PHE A 119 11.88 -5.61 -1.38
C PHE A 119 10.91 -4.61 -0.75
N LEU A 120 11.26 -3.31 -0.77
CA LEU A 120 10.47 -2.27 -0.11
C LEU A 120 9.40 -1.68 -1.02
N GLY A 121 9.60 -1.79 -2.34
CA GLY A 121 8.67 -1.33 -3.34
C GLY A 121 9.37 -0.83 -4.59
N ARG A 122 8.62 -0.14 -5.46
CA ARG A 122 9.12 0.43 -6.71
C ARG A 122 8.81 1.92 -6.76
N GLY A 123 9.85 2.72 -6.96
CA GLY A 123 9.75 4.15 -7.23
C GLY A 123 9.92 4.48 -8.71
N PHE A 124 9.94 5.77 -9.04
CA PHE A 124 10.24 6.25 -10.40
C PHE A 124 11.64 5.84 -10.89
N ASN A 125 12.58 5.65 -9.98
CA ASN A 125 13.97 5.28 -10.27
C ASN A 125 14.21 3.76 -10.25
N GLY A 126 13.14 2.96 -10.17
CA GLY A 126 13.22 1.50 -10.14
C GLY A 126 12.92 0.89 -8.77
N ASP A 127 13.41 -0.33 -8.59
CA ASP A 127 13.19 -1.14 -7.40
C ASP A 127 13.98 -0.60 -6.20
N ILE A 128 13.34 -0.65 -5.02
CA ILE A 128 13.88 -0.14 -3.75
C ILE A 128 14.05 -1.34 -2.83
N TYR A 129 15.28 -1.52 -2.35
CA TYR A 129 15.65 -2.58 -1.43
C TYR A 129 16.11 -1.99 -0.10
N GLY A 130 16.09 -2.82 0.93
CA GLY A 130 16.59 -2.47 2.24
C GLY A 130 16.02 -3.38 3.31
N LYS A 131 15.93 -2.87 4.52
CA LYS A 131 15.51 -3.64 5.69
C LYS A 131 14.11 -3.30 6.15
N ARG A 132 13.45 -4.29 6.76
CA ARG A 132 12.22 -4.09 7.52
C ARG A 132 12.39 -4.55 8.95
N SER A 133 11.79 -3.81 9.86
CA SER A 133 11.70 -4.15 11.29
C SER A 133 10.49 -3.48 11.92
N ARG A 134 10.37 -3.60 13.24
CA ARG A 134 9.40 -2.85 14.05
C ARG A 134 10.14 -1.91 15.00
N ILE A 135 9.56 -0.75 15.25
CA ILE A 135 10.00 0.20 16.29
C ILE A 135 9.07 0.14 17.49
N HIS A 136 9.50 0.57 18.67
CA HIS A 136 8.68 0.52 19.88
C HIS A 136 7.42 1.38 19.74
N ASN A 137 7.58 2.69 19.47
CA ASN A 137 6.44 3.60 19.27
C ASN A 137 6.72 4.66 18.21
N PHE A 138 5.64 5.12 17.59
CA PHE A 138 5.60 6.34 16.79
C PHE A 138 4.58 7.31 17.37
N TYR A 139 4.93 8.59 17.43
CA TYR A 139 4.09 9.64 17.98
C TYR A 139 3.87 10.75 16.96
N LEU A 140 2.61 10.99 16.60
CA LEU A 140 2.19 12.07 15.72
C LEU A 140 1.32 13.06 16.51
N GLY A 141 1.96 14.07 17.09
CA GLY A 141 1.34 14.87 18.15
C GLY A 141 0.97 13.97 19.33
N ASP A 142 -0.28 14.03 19.77
CA ASP A 142 -0.76 13.23 20.92
C ASP A 142 -1.15 11.80 20.54
N PHE A 143 -1.04 11.42 19.25
CA PHE A 143 -1.39 10.09 18.79
C PHE A 143 -0.19 9.14 18.91
N ARG A 144 -0.36 8.08 19.70
CA ARG A 144 0.62 6.99 19.82
C ARG A 144 0.23 5.80 18.94
N PHE A 145 1.21 5.27 18.22
CA PHE A 145 1.13 4.01 17.47
C PHE A 145 2.16 3.05 18.03
N GLU A 146 1.69 1.90 18.47
CA GLU A 146 2.53 0.87 19.07
C GLU A 146 3.04 -0.10 18.00
N LYS A 147 4.32 -0.45 18.08
CA LYS A 147 4.95 -1.50 17.28
C LYS A 147 4.79 -1.34 15.75
N PRO A 148 4.83 -0.12 15.17
CA PRO A 148 4.62 0.05 13.74
C PRO A 148 5.74 -0.58 12.93
N LEU A 149 5.34 -1.15 11.77
CA LEU A 149 6.30 -1.60 10.76
C LEU A 149 7.06 -0.39 10.22
N THR A 150 8.37 -0.58 10.07
CA THR A 150 9.27 0.45 9.56
C THR A 150 10.13 -0.14 8.46
N ALA A 151 10.10 0.49 7.29
CA ALA A 151 11.00 0.18 6.19
C ALA A 151 12.21 1.11 6.24
N MET A 152 13.37 0.56 5.89
CA MET A 152 14.67 1.21 6.02
C MET A 152 15.45 0.98 4.72
N PRO A 153 15.23 1.82 3.70
CA PRO A 153 15.92 1.69 2.41
C PRO A 153 17.44 1.75 2.57
N ASP A 154 18.13 1.02 1.69
CA ASP A 154 19.58 1.12 1.58
C ASP A 154 20.04 2.47 0.97
N GLU A 155 21.33 2.76 1.07
CA GLU A 155 21.92 4.01 0.58
C GLU A 155 21.78 4.16 -0.95
N PHE A 156 21.94 3.07 -1.69
CA PHE A 156 21.84 3.04 -3.15
C PHE A 156 20.44 3.43 -3.63
N SER A 157 19.40 3.07 -2.87
CA SER A 157 18.01 3.38 -3.18
C SER A 157 17.65 4.85 -2.94
N ILE A 158 18.42 5.59 -2.14
CA ILE A 158 18.14 6.99 -1.81
C ILE A 158 19.10 8.00 -2.44
N GLN A 159 20.18 7.54 -3.09
CA GLN A 159 21.25 8.40 -3.64
C GLN A 159 20.75 9.48 -4.64
N HIS A 160 19.67 9.21 -5.36
CA HIS A 160 19.09 10.14 -6.36
C HIS A 160 17.95 11.00 -5.80
N VAL A 161 17.66 10.91 -4.50
CA VAL A 161 16.59 11.69 -3.88
C VAL A 161 17.17 12.99 -3.35
N HIS A 162 16.71 14.13 -3.87
CA HIS A 162 17.00 15.42 -3.27
C HIS A 162 16.26 15.56 -1.95
N LEU A 163 16.97 15.36 -0.84
CA LEU A 163 16.45 15.43 0.52
C LEU A 163 16.65 16.85 1.07
N VAL A 164 15.62 17.37 1.76
CA VAL A 164 15.74 18.61 2.52
C VAL A 164 16.58 18.36 3.77
N GLU A 165 17.17 19.43 4.30
CA GLU A 165 17.97 19.39 5.53
C GLU A 165 17.17 18.74 6.68
N ASP A 166 17.88 17.92 7.45
CA ASP A 166 17.39 17.17 8.61
C ASP A 166 16.25 16.18 8.40
N ARG A 167 15.83 15.91 7.16
CA ARG A 167 14.85 14.86 6.89
C ARG A 167 15.42 13.48 7.28
N LYS A 168 14.74 12.78 8.17
CA LYS A 168 15.13 11.42 8.63
C LYS A 168 14.30 10.30 8.02
N GLY A 169 13.23 10.62 7.30
CA GLY A 169 12.32 9.60 6.78
C GLY A 169 11.03 10.12 6.14
N SER A 170 10.00 9.28 6.12
CA SER A 170 8.62 9.64 5.76
C SER A 170 7.58 8.89 6.59
N ILE A 171 6.39 9.48 6.67
CA ILE A 171 5.18 8.86 7.20
C ILE A 171 4.30 8.51 6.01
N GLY A 172 3.87 7.26 5.90
CA GLY A 172 3.09 6.80 4.76
C GLY A 172 1.60 6.57 5.02
N GLY A 173 0.95 5.97 4.03
CA GLY A 173 -0.48 5.74 3.93
C GLY A 173 -1.05 4.86 5.03
N GLU A 174 -0.29 3.88 5.55
CA GLU A 174 -0.75 3.03 6.66
C GLU A 174 -0.95 3.80 7.97
N ILE A 175 -0.25 4.91 8.18
CA ILE A 175 -0.55 5.84 9.28
C ILE A 175 -1.69 6.77 8.87
N MET A 176 -1.66 7.34 7.66
CA MET A 176 -2.65 8.35 7.24
C MET A 176 -4.07 7.78 7.14
N ARG A 177 -4.23 6.52 6.71
CA ARG A 177 -5.54 5.86 6.59
C ARG A 177 -6.27 5.68 7.91
N ARG A 178 -5.59 5.86 9.03
CA ARG A 178 -6.12 5.78 10.41
C ARG A 178 -6.88 7.03 10.83
N PHE A 179 -6.91 8.04 9.96
CA PHE A 179 -7.58 9.30 10.17
C PHE A 179 -8.50 9.66 8.99
N THR A 180 -9.47 10.53 9.24
CA THR A 180 -9.85 11.52 8.23
C THR A 180 -8.80 12.63 8.29
N VAL A 181 -8.08 12.83 7.19
CA VAL A 181 -6.98 13.78 7.09
C VAL A 181 -7.47 15.04 6.39
N ALA A 182 -6.98 16.21 6.80
CA ALA A 182 -7.18 17.45 6.07
C ALA A 182 -5.89 18.28 6.01
N PHE A 183 -5.55 18.76 4.83
CA PHE A 183 -4.36 19.54 4.55
C PHE A 183 -4.76 20.99 4.24
N ASP A 184 -4.05 21.93 4.85
CA ASP A 184 -4.10 23.34 4.54
C ASP A 184 -2.66 23.82 4.33
N TYR A 185 -2.16 23.73 3.09
CA TYR A 185 -0.77 24.06 2.78
C TYR A 185 -0.51 25.57 2.92
N HIS A 186 -1.51 26.41 2.64
CA HIS A 186 -1.37 27.87 2.76
C HIS A 186 -1.09 28.26 4.21
N ASN A 187 -1.86 27.72 5.15
CA ASN A 187 -1.65 27.96 6.58
C ASN A 187 -0.63 27.03 7.23
N GLN A 188 -0.02 26.13 6.43
CA GLN A 188 0.96 25.14 6.87
C GLN A 188 0.44 24.27 8.03
N LYS A 189 -0.79 23.76 7.89
CA LYS A 189 -1.46 22.92 8.89
C LYS A 189 -1.88 21.56 8.33
N LEU A 190 -1.79 20.57 9.20
CA LEU A 190 -2.39 19.25 9.06
C LEU A 190 -3.45 19.07 10.13
N TYR A 191 -4.62 18.60 9.74
CA TYR A 191 -5.75 18.32 10.63
C TYR A 191 -6.05 16.82 10.62
N LEU A 192 -6.07 16.21 11.80
CA LEU A 192 -6.28 14.77 11.96
C LEU A 192 -7.46 14.47 12.87
N ARG A 193 -8.38 13.62 12.40
CA ARG A 193 -9.45 13.04 13.22
C ARG A 193 -9.42 11.53 13.11
N LYS A 194 -9.24 10.83 14.24
CA LYS A 194 -9.24 9.36 14.27
C LYS A 194 -10.49 8.80 13.59
N ASN A 195 -10.31 7.76 12.79
CA ASN A 195 -11.42 6.98 12.25
C ASN A 195 -11.44 5.58 12.90
N ARG A 196 -12.29 4.68 12.41
CA ARG A 196 -12.43 3.33 12.99
C ARG A 196 -11.19 2.43 12.81
N ASN A 197 -10.31 2.75 11.87
CA ASN A 197 -9.08 2.00 11.61
C ASN A 197 -7.91 2.42 12.51
N PHE A 198 -8.11 3.37 13.45
CA PHE A 198 -7.01 3.92 14.24
C PHE A 198 -6.21 2.86 15.00
N ASN A 199 -6.91 1.86 15.57
CA ASN A 199 -6.30 0.79 16.36
C ASN A 199 -5.99 -0.47 15.54
N ASP A 200 -6.06 -0.43 14.20
CA ASP A 200 -5.74 -1.62 13.39
C ASP A 200 -4.30 -2.08 13.67
N PRO A 201 -4.03 -3.39 13.80
CA PRO A 201 -2.66 -3.88 13.92
C PRO A 201 -1.84 -3.56 12.66
N PHE A 202 -0.52 -3.43 12.82
CA PHE A 202 0.41 -3.30 11.69
C PHE A 202 0.78 -4.68 11.17
N HIS A 203 -0.05 -5.21 10.28
CA HIS A 203 0.16 -6.52 9.66
C HIS A 203 1.28 -6.51 8.63
N PHE A 204 2.15 -7.50 8.72
CA PHE A 204 3.25 -7.71 7.78
C PHE A 204 2.88 -8.80 6.76
N ASN A 205 3.52 -8.78 5.59
CA ASN A 205 3.41 -9.85 4.61
C ASN A 205 4.21 -11.08 5.09
N MET A 206 3.49 -12.02 5.70
CA MET A 206 4.06 -13.21 6.33
C MET A 206 4.37 -14.34 5.32
N SER A 207 3.87 -14.26 4.09
CA SER A 207 4.18 -15.29 3.08
C SER A 207 5.54 -15.07 2.42
N GLY A 208 5.96 -13.81 2.28
CA GLY A 208 7.11 -13.42 1.46
C GLY A 208 6.82 -13.36 -0.04
N LEU A 209 5.55 -13.40 -0.44
CA LEU A 209 5.13 -13.27 -1.84
C LEU A 209 4.75 -11.85 -2.19
N ASP A 210 5.31 -11.34 -3.28
CA ASP A 210 4.80 -10.17 -3.97
C ASP A 210 4.01 -10.60 -5.20
N PHE A 211 2.86 -9.96 -5.42
CA PHE A 211 1.99 -10.25 -6.54
C PHE A 211 1.92 -9.06 -7.51
N LYS A 212 1.69 -9.35 -8.78
CA LYS A 212 1.32 -8.36 -9.79
C LYS A 212 0.10 -8.85 -10.56
N GLN A 213 -0.72 -7.90 -11.00
CA GLN A 213 -1.77 -8.15 -11.99
C GLN A 213 -1.16 -7.98 -13.40
N GLU A 214 -0.98 -9.09 -14.11
CA GLU A 214 -0.38 -9.12 -15.45
C GLU A 214 -1.29 -8.48 -16.51
N GLY A 215 -2.60 -8.59 -16.30
CA GLY A 215 -3.58 -8.11 -17.25
C GLY A 215 -4.97 -8.66 -16.99
N LEU A 216 -5.74 -8.72 -18.07
CA LEU A 216 -7.11 -9.24 -18.08
C LEU A 216 -7.19 -10.36 -19.12
N GLN A 217 -7.93 -11.41 -18.80
CA GLN A 217 -8.25 -12.50 -19.72
C GLN A 217 -9.76 -12.63 -19.87
N TRP A 218 -10.20 -12.93 -21.10
CA TRP A 218 -11.58 -13.34 -21.35
C TRP A 218 -11.83 -14.71 -20.72
N GLN A 219 -12.80 -14.75 -19.81
CA GLN A 219 -13.31 -15.97 -19.24
C GLN A 219 -14.78 -16.11 -19.60
N GLU A 220 -15.14 -17.33 -20.00
CA GLU A 220 -16.52 -17.73 -20.27
C GLU A 220 -17.15 -18.22 -18.96
N ASP A 221 -18.17 -17.48 -18.50
CA ASP A 221 -19.03 -17.90 -17.40
C ASP A 221 -20.33 -18.46 -18.01
N LEU A 222 -20.62 -19.73 -17.73
CA LEU A 222 -21.89 -20.38 -18.09
C LEU A 222 -22.98 -19.90 -17.14
N VAL A 223 -24.02 -19.23 -17.66
CA VAL A 223 -25.17 -18.80 -16.86
C VAL A 223 -26.41 -19.56 -17.32
N LYS A 224 -27.04 -20.31 -16.40
CA LYS A 224 -28.39 -20.84 -16.60
C LYS A 224 -29.40 -19.70 -16.43
N ILE A 225 -30.32 -19.57 -17.36
CA ILE A 225 -31.38 -18.56 -17.29
C ILE A 225 -32.36 -18.96 -16.19
N GLU A 226 -32.35 -18.24 -15.07
CA GLU A 226 -33.55 -18.09 -14.25
C GLU A 226 -34.24 -16.80 -14.68
N THR A 227 -35.49 -16.93 -15.14
CA THR A 227 -36.29 -15.81 -15.65
C THR A 227 -36.68 -14.86 -14.53
N THR A 228 -35.78 -13.93 -14.19
CA THR A 228 -36.16 -12.71 -13.47
C THR A 228 -35.50 -11.49 -14.11
N LYS A 229 -36.34 -10.55 -14.54
CA LYS A 229 -35.97 -9.27 -15.15
C LYS A 229 -34.96 -8.53 -14.27
N ALA A 230 -33.77 -8.25 -14.80
CA ALA A 230 -32.80 -7.36 -14.16
C ALA A 230 -32.23 -6.35 -15.17
N ASN A 231 -32.64 -5.09 -15.01
CA ASN A 231 -31.91 -3.94 -15.53
C ASN A 231 -30.53 -3.88 -14.86
N SER A 232 -29.45 -4.08 -15.62
CA SER A 232 -28.13 -3.61 -15.19
C SER A 232 -27.22 -3.36 -16.40
N SER A 233 -26.59 -2.20 -16.40
CA SER A 233 -25.59 -1.75 -17.36
C SER A 233 -24.36 -2.66 -17.24
N PHE A 234 -24.16 -3.57 -18.20
CA PHE A 234 -23.07 -4.55 -18.17
C PHE A 234 -22.03 -4.27 -19.28
N ASN A 235 -20.74 -4.21 -18.91
CA ASN A 235 -19.62 -4.10 -19.85
C ASN A 235 -19.16 -5.49 -20.32
N GLY A 236 -19.92 -6.15 -21.17
CA GLY A 236 -19.51 -7.42 -21.79
C GLY A 236 -20.46 -7.90 -22.88
N PHE A 237 -20.08 -8.97 -23.57
CA PHE A 237 -20.84 -9.55 -24.68
C PHE A 237 -21.60 -10.79 -24.22
N THR A 238 -22.86 -10.92 -24.64
CA THR A 238 -23.72 -12.08 -24.37
C THR A 238 -23.95 -12.82 -25.68
N ALA A 239 -23.56 -14.09 -25.73
CA ALA A 239 -23.89 -14.98 -26.85
C ALA A 239 -24.96 -15.99 -26.40
N SER A 240 -26.01 -16.17 -27.20
CA SER A 240 -27.13 -17.07 -26.90
C SER A 240 -27.06 -18.33 -27.78
N GLY A 241 -26.96 -19.49 -27.15
CA GLY A 241 -27.21 -20.81 -27.76
C GLY A 241 -28.41 -21.49 -27.08
N GLU A 242 -29.02 -22.50 -27.71
CA GLU A 242 -30.18 -23.20 -27.14
C GLU A 242 -29.92 -23.68 -25.70
N GLY A 243 -30.68 -23.13 -24.75
CA GLY A 243 -30.65 -23.51 -23.33
C GLY A 243 -29.58 -22.86 -22.45
N PHE A 244 -28.59 -22.13 -23.00
CA PHE A 244 -27.51 -21.51 -22.24
C PHE A 244 -27.13 -20.12 -22.75
N GLN A 245 -26.91 -19.18 -21.83
CA GLN A 245 -26.28 -17.89 -22.14
C GLN A 245 -24.81 -17.93 -21.72
N TYR A 246 -23.93 -17.65 -22.67
CA TYR A 246 -22.50 -17.46 -22.41
C TYR A 246 -22.27 -15.99 -22.04
N LYS A 247 -21.69 -15.78 -20.86
CA LYS A 247 -21.28 -14.46 -20.40
C LYS A 247 -19.77 -14.36 -20.48
N PHE A 248 -19.28 -13.56 -21.42
CA PHE A 248 -17.85 -13.25 -21.50
C PHE A 248 -17.53 -12.09 -20.57
N ALA A 249 -16.61 -12.33 -19.63
CA ALA A 249 -16.14 -11.32 -18.70
C ALA A 249 -14.61 -11.25 -18.73
N LEU A 250 -14.07 -10.03 -18.71
CA LEU A 250 -12.66 -9.80 -18.48
C LEU A 250 -12.37 -10.03 -17.00
N LYS A 251 -11.49 -10.97 -16.70
CA LYS A 251 -11.07 -11.32 -15.34
C LYS A 251 -9.58 -11.04 -15.16
N PRO A 252 -9.15 -10.59 -13.97
CA PRO A 252 -7.74 -10.34 -13.70
C PRO A 252 -6.91 -11.62 -13.74
N LEU A 253 -5.69 -11.48 -14.24
CA LEU A 253 -4.63 -12.48 -14.13
C LEU A 253 -3.56 -12.01 -13.17
N PHE A 254 -3.19 -12.88 -12.24
CA PHE A 254 -2.19 -12.59 -11.22
C PHE A 254 -0.98 -13.52 -11.36
N SER A 255 0.20 -12.98 -11.09
CA SER A 255 1.45 -13.73 -11.02
C SER A 255 2.27 -13.29 -9.82
N ILE A 256 3.24 -14.12 -9.45
CA ILE A 256 4.22 -13.80 -8.41
C ILE A 256 5.30 -12.90 -9.03
N SER A 257 5.39 -11.65 -8.56
CA SER A 257 6.41 -10.69 -9.00
C SER A 257 7.72 -10.82 -8.22
N GLY A 258 7.65 -11.36 -7.00
CA GLY A 258 8.80 -11.53 -6.12
C GLY A 258 8.55 -12.61 -5.07
N VAL A 259 9.64 -13.28 -4.66
CA VAL A 259 9.63 -14.23 -3.55
C VAL A 259 10.82 -13.86 -2.66
N ARG A 260 10.53 -13.46 -1.42
CA ARG A 260 11.57 -13.17 -0.44
C ARG A 260 12.28 -14.47 -0.08
N LYS A 261 13.61 -14.46 -0.15
CA LYS A 261 14.46 -15.60 0.20
C LYS A 261 14.18 -16.06 1.64
N ASP A 262 14.20 -17.38 1.86
CA ASP A 262 14.02 -18.03 3.17
C ASP A 262 12.63 -17.81 3.81
N SER A 263 11.68 -17.22 3.07
CA SER A 263 10.28 -17.06 3.49
C SER A 263 9.51 -18.38 3.42
N PRO A 264 8.32 -18.47 4.05
CA PRO A 264 7.48 -19.67 3.94
C PRO A 264 7.16 -20.05 2.49
N ALA A 265 6.89 -19.07 1.63
CA ALA A 265 6.60 -19.32 0.23
C ALA A 265 7.84 -19.82 -0.56
N ASP A 266 9.02 -19.29 -0.26
CA ASP A 266 10.28 -19.75 -0.87
C ASP A 266 10.57 -21.21 -0.49
N LYS A 267 10.42 -21.54 0.79
CA LYS A 267 10.58 -22.91 1.32
C LYS A 267 9.58 -23.89 0.68
N ALA A 268 8.35 -23.45 0.42
CA ALA A 268 7.36 -24.24 -0.31
C ALA A 268 7.64 -24.38 -1.81
N GLY A 269 8.63 -23.65 -2.34
CA GLY A 269 9.10 -23.76 -3.72
C GLY A 269 8.32 -22.92 -4.73
N LEU A 270 7.59 -21.88 -4.26
CA LEU A 270 7.00 -20.86 -5.13
C LEU A 270 8.10 -20.00 -5.76
N LYS A 271 7.88 -19.53 -6.99
CA LYS A 271 8.88 -18.81 -7.77
C LYS A 271 8.27 -17.60 -8.45
N LYS A 272 9.12 -16.61 -8.71
CA LYS A 272 8.79 -15.49 -9.59
C LYS A 272 8.28 -15.99 -10.94
N GLU A 273 7.30 -15.29 -11.49
CA GLU A 273 6.55 -15.59 -12.72
C GLU A 273 5.61 -16.82 -12.65
N ASP A 274 5.43 -17.45 -11.48
CA ASP A 274 4.33 -18.41 -11.33
C ASP A 274 2.99 -17.68 -11.45
N GLN A 275 2.14 -18.15 -12.38
CA GLN A 275 0.78 -17.64 -12.53
C GLN A 275 -0.08 -18.21 -11.42
N VAL A 276 -0.79 -17.36 -10.68
CA VAL A 276 -1.61 -17.76 -9.54
C VAL A 276 -3.03 -18.03 -10.01
N LEU A 277 -3.48 -19.27 -9.90
CA LEU A 277 -4.81 -19.71 -10.35
C LEU A 277 -5.82 -19.75 -9.21
N THR A 278 -5.40 -20.26 -8.05
CA THR A 278 -6.27 -20.38 -6.87
C THR A 278 -5.52 -20.07 -5.58
N ILE A 279 -6.25 -19.53 -4.60
CA ILE A 279 -5.79 -19.38 -3.22
C ILE A 279 -6.87 -19.93 -2.30
N ASN A 280 -6.52 -20.91 -1.47
CA ASN A 280 -7.42 -21.63 -0.57
C ASN A 280 -8.65 -22.18 -1.29
N GLY A 281 -8.45 -22.76 -2.48
CA GLY A 281 -9.51 -23.35 -3.31
C GLY A 281 -10.33 -22.36 -4.13
N ASN A 282 -10.25 -21.05 -3.84
CA ASN A 282 -10.98 -20.01 -4.56
C ASN A 282 -10.17 -19.54 -5.77
N LYS A 283 -10.84 -19.27 -6.90
CA LYS A 283 -10.20 -18.75 -8.11
C LYS A 283 -9.70 -17.33 -7.88
N THR A 284 -8.44 -17.07 -8.22
CA THR A 284 -7.90 -15.70 -8.15
C THR A 284 -8.54 -14.77 -9.18
N SER A 285 -9.10 -15.31 -10.26
CA SER A 285 -9.83 -14.52 -11.27
C SER A 285 -11.11 -13.85 -10.72
N GLU A 286 -11.55 -14.23 -9.52
CA GLU A 286 -12.68 -13.63 -8.80
C GLU A 286 -12.22 -12.72 -7.64
N MET A 287 -10.91 -12.50 -7.49
CA MET A 287 -10.31 -11.69 -6.43
C MET A 287 -9.74 -10.38 -6.96
N THR A 288 -9.56 -9.42 -6.05
CA THR A 288 -8.72 -8.23 -6.29
C THR A 288 -7.31 -8.45 -5.77
N LEU A 289 -6.33 -7.69 -6.27
CA LEU A 289 -4.95 -7.74 -5.76
C LEU A 289 -4.89 -7.38 -4.27
N GLU A 290 -5.67 -6.37 -3.85
CA GLU A 290 -5.85 -5.99 -2.44
C GLU A 290 -6.26 -7.22 -1.61
N LYS A 291 -7.25 -7.99 -2.09
CA LYS A 291 -7.72 -9.18 -1.37
C LYS A 291 -6.65 -10.28 -1.25
N ILE A 292 -5.87 -10.49 -2.31
CA ILE A 292 -4.76 -11.45 -2.31
C ILE A 292 -3.72 -11.02 -1.26
N ASN A 293 -3.34 -9.75 -1.25
CA ASN A 293 -2.39 -9.20 -0.29
C ASN A 293 -2.89 -9.28 1.16
N GLU A 294 -4.19 -9.05 1.41
CA GLU A 294 -4.80 -9.24 2.73
C GLU A 294 -4.67 -10.69 3.24
N LEU A 295 -4.79 -11.68 2.35
CA LEU A 295 -4.66 -13.09 2.75
C LEU A 295 -3.26 -13.41 3.27
N MET A 296 -2.22 -12.80 2.68
CA MET A 296 -0.82 -12.97 3.12
C MET A 296 -0.48 -12.20 4.40
N LYS A 297 -1.34 -11.25 4.79
CA LYS A 297 -1.20 -10.40 5.98
C LYS A 297 -2.15 -10.81 7.12
N SER A 298 -2.68 -12.04 7.07
CA SER A 298 -3.64 -12.51 8.06
C SER A 298 -2.95 -12.95 9.37
N TYR A 299 -3.47 -13.96 10.06
CA TYR A 299 -2.88 -14.40 11.33
C TYR A 299 -1.76 -15.41 11.11
N GLU A 300 -0.77 -15.39 12.00
CA GLU A 300 0.36 -16.31 12.02
C GLU A 300 -0.09 -17.77 12.22
N GLY A 301 0.60 -18.70 11.57
CA GLY A 301 0.26 -20.13 11.54
C GLY A 301 -0.89 -20.49 10.58
N ARG A 302 -1.51 -19.51 9.92
CA ARG A 302 -2.53 -19.82 8.91
C ARG A 302 -1.90 -20.53 7.71
N THR A 303 -2.39 -21.72 7.38
CA THR A 303 -2.03 -22.41 6.14
C THR A 303 -2.64 -21.71 4.92
N ILE A 304 -1.82 -21.44 3.92
CA ILE A 304 -2.22 -20.96 2.60
C ILE A 304 -1.95 -22.06 1.57
N ASN A 305 -2.98 -22.45 0.83
CA ASN A 305 -2.87 -23.36 -0.30
C ASN A 305 -2.94 -22.55 -1.61
N ILE A 306 -1.88 -22.58 -2.42
CA ILE A 306 -1.84 -21.86 -3.70
C ILE A 306 -1.77 -22.85 -4.85
N GLY A 307 -2.75 -22.77 -5.74
CA GLY A 307 -2.69 -23.41 -7.05
C GLY A 307 -2.02 -22.47 -8.05
N ILE A 308 -0.92 -22.90 -8.64
CA ILE A 308 -0.16 -22.14 -9.64
C ILE A 308 -0.09 -22.86 -10.98
N GLN A 309 0.22 -22.10 -12.02
CA GLN A 309 0.71 -22.61 -13.29
C GLN A 309 2.13 -22.08 -13.52
N ARG A 310 3.08 -23.02 -13.56
CA ARG A 310 4.49 -22.76 -13.87
C ARG A 310 4.76 -23.23 -15.29
N LYS A 311 4.90 -22.29 -16.22
CA LYS A 311 4.95 -22.58 -17.67
C LYS A 311 3.70 -23.37 -18.08
N THR A 312 3.84 -24.67 -18.36
CA THR A 312 2.75 -25.57 -18.75
C THR A 312 2.27 -26.49 -17.62
N VAL A 313 2.97 -26.51 -16.48
CA VAL A 313 2.69 -27.45 -15.38
C VAL A 313 1.86 -26.76 -14.31
N LYS A 314 0.76 -27.40 -13.90
CA LYS A 314 -0.03 -26.97 -12.75
C LYS A 314 0.48 -27.63 -11.48
N LEU A 315 0.65 -26.85 -10.42
CA LEU A 315 1.11 -27.31 -9.12
C LEU A 315 0.20 -26.74 -8.05
N THR A 316 0.03 -27.48 -6.96
CA THR A 316 -0.57 -26.97 -5.73
C THR A 316 0.48 -27.06 -4.64
N LEU A 317 0.79 -25.91 -4.04
CA LEU A 317 1.78 -25.78 -2.98
C LEU A 317 1.11 -25.21 -1.73
N SER A 318 1.63 -25.54 -0.56
CA SER A 318 1.13 -25.04 0.71
C SER A 318 2.27 -24.54 1.60
N PHE A 319 1.98 -23.53 2.40
CA PHE A 319 2.88 -23.00 3.41
C PHE A 319 2.06 -22.38 4.54
N GLU A 320 2.68 -22.21 5.71
CA GLU A 320 2.10 -21.50 6.83
C GLU A 320 2.64 -20.08 6.90
N LEU A 321 1.79 -19.10 7.24
CA LEU A 321 2.22 -17.73 7.46
C LEU A 321 3.07 -17.63 8.73
N GLU A 322 4.22 -16.98 8.64
CA GLU A 322 5.17 -16.76 9.74
C GLU A 322 5.55 -15.28 9.76
N ASP A 323 5.48 -14.60 10.91
CA ASP A 323 6.01 -13.23 11.02
C ASP A 323 7.54 -13.33 11.11
N PRO A 324 8.31 -12.85 10.12
CA PRO A 324 9.77 -12.89 10.21
C PRO A 324 10.35 -11.77 11.08
N ILE A 325 9.50 -10.82 11.51
CA ILE A 325 9.88 -9.68 12.36
C ILE A 325 8.93 -9.54 13.56
N PRO A 326 8.78 -10.59 14.39
CA PRO A 326 7.97 -10.50 15.60
C PRO A 326 8.59 -9.44 16.51
N TYR A 327 7.75 -8.58 17.08
CA TYR A 327 8.23 -7.55 17.99
C TYR A 327 8.86 -8.21 19.24
N GLN A 328 10.09 -7.83 19.57
CA GLN A 328 10.78 -8.22 20.81
C GLN A 328 10.92 -6.99 21.70
N GLU A 329 10.67 -7.15 23.00
CA GLU A 329 10.77 -6.05 23.99
C GLU A 329 12.19 -5.57 24.21
#